data_AF-A0A0T9MH13-F1
#
_entry.id   AF-A0A0T9MH13-F1
#
_cell.length_a   1.000
_cell.length_b   1.000
_cell.length_c   1.000
_cell.angle_alpha   90.00
_cell.angle_beta   90.00
_cell.angle_gamma   90.00
#
_symmetry.space_group_name_H-M   'P 1'
#
loop_
_entity.id
_entity.type
_entity.pdbx_description
1 polymer ?
#
loop_
_entity_poly.entity_id
_entity_poly.type
_entity_poly.pdbx_seq_one_letter_code
_entity_poly.pdbx_strand_id
1 'polypeptide(L)'
;MSLMSVSQYAKHAGMSRQALYTWESKSGFPARVGSKIDVIACDAYLSRFRDSHDPRAQNAKSKPAPAKGKVKAGTKLVEMSVAEIRQHLDDCIGQAAEMDADERAAMAAKAVDLYLSEGPDNRPVTFGGYRLSIVETPEREVGQIIAGGAFGLSAVDVVFECLDYTLTLMSDETEETAMREVIPSLLYALGNDE
;
A
#
# COMPACT_ATOMS: atom_id res chain seq x y z
N MET A 1 -32.72 -25.62 5.42
CA MET A 1 -31.32 -25.54 5.87
C MET A 1 -30.44 -25.84 4.65
N SER A 2 -29.68 -24.88 4.17
CA SER A 2 -28.78 -25.06 3.01
C SER A 2 -27.35 -25.04 3.53
N LEU A 3 -26.62 -26.15 3.34
CA LEU A 3 -25.29 -26.33 3.91
C LEU A 3 -24.24 -26.31 2.81
N MET A 4 -23.28 -25.40 2.90
CA MET A 4 -22.19 -25.26 1.93
C MET A 4 -20.83 -25.45 2.60
N SER A 5 -19.85 -25.92 1.83
CA SER A 5 -18.46 -25.79 2.28
C SER A 5 -18.06 -24.31 2.36
N VAL A 6 -17.06 -24.00 3.18
CA VAL A 6 -16.51 -22.64 3.35
C VAL A 6 -16.18 -22.01 1.98
N SER A 7 -15.55 -22.76 1.08
CA SER A 7 -15.17 -22.29 -0.26
C SER A 7 -16.39 -21.98 -1.14
N GLN A 8 -17.43 -22.83 -1.09
CA GLN A 8 -18.66 -22.63 -1.85
C GLN A 8 -19.46 -21.45 -1.31
N TYR A 9 -19.56 -21.32 0.01
CA TYR A 9 -20.27 -20.20 0.63
C TYR A 9 -19.55 -18.87 0.44
N ALA A 10 -18.22 -18.83 0.56
CA ALA A 10 -17.45 -17.62 0.27
C ALA A 10 -17.68 -17.11 -1.16
N LYS A 11 -17.69 -18.03 -2.14
CA LYS A 11 -18.04 -17.71 -3.53
C LYS A 11 -19.49 -17.23 -3.68
N HIS A 12 -20.43 -17.87 -2.98
CA HIS A 12 -21.84 -17.48 -2.97
C HIS A 12 -22.06 -16.05 -2.41
N ALA A 13 -21.38 -15.73 -1.30
CA ALA A 13 -21.51 -14.45 -0.63
C ALA A 13 -20.68 -13.31 -1.28
N GLY A 14 -19.86 -13.65 -2.29
CA GLY A 14 -19.01 -12.69 -3.01
C GLY A 14 -17.80 -12.22 -2.20
N MET A 15 -17.25 -13.06 -1.33
CA MET A 15 -16.12 -12.74 -0.46
C MET A 15 -15.04 -13.81 -0.49
N SER A 16 -13.84 -13.47 -0.01
CA SER A 16 -12.75 -14.45 0.08
C SER A 16 -12.96 -15.41 1.27
N ARG A 17 -12.36 -16.60 1.22
CA ARG A 17 -12.37 -17.55 2.35
C ARG A 17 -11.78 -16.95 3.63
N GLN A 18 -10.76 -16.11 3.48
CA GLN A 18 -10.12 -15.42 4.60
C GLN A 18 -11.08 -14.41 5.24
N ALA A 19 -11.81 -13.63 4.43
CA ALA A 19 -12.84 -12.73 4.94
C ALA A 19 -13.93 -13.50 5.69
N LEU A 20 -14.35 -14.67 5.19
CA LEU A 20 -15.31 -15.53 5.88
C LEU A 20 -14.78 -16.02 7.25
N TYR A 21 -13.51 -16.42 7.36
CA TYR A 21 -12.90 -16.79 8.65
C TYR A 21 -12.82 -15.60 9.63
N THR A 22 -12.55 -14.39 9.12
CA THR A 22 -12.59 -13.16 9.93
C THR A 22 -14.01 -12.82 10.41
N TRP A 23 -15.04 -13.19 9.65
CA TRP A 23 -16.43 -13.06 10.10
C TRP A 23 -16.78 -14.12 11.15
N GLU A 24 -16.34 -15.36 10.97
CA GLU A 24 -16.53 -16.43 11.95
C GLU A 24 -15.84 -16.17 13.29
N SER A 25 -14.75 -15.41 13.30
CA SER A 25 -14.07 -15.01 14.54
C SER A 25 -14.80 -13.91 15.31
N LYS A 26 -15.83 -13.29 14.75
CA LYS A 26 -16.64 -12.28 15.45
C LYS A 26 -17.69 -12.93 16.34
N SER A 27 -17.83 -12.41 17.54
CA SER A 27 -18.85 -12.84 18.49
C SER A 27 -20.26 -12.71 17.89
N GLY A 28 -21.01 -13.80 17.94
CA GLY A 28 -22.39 -13.87 17.44
C GLY A 28 -22.53 -14.24 15.96
N PHE A 29 -21.44 -14.48 15.23
CA PHE A 29 -21.52 -15.09 13.90
C PHE A 29 -22.09 -16.52 14.03
N PRO A 30 -22.98 -16.96 13.13
CA PRO A 30 -23.58 -18.29 13.20
C PRO A 30 -22.51 -19.39 13.19
N ALA A 31 -22.56 -20.27 14.19
CA ALA A 31 -21.66 -21.40 14.27
C ALA A 31 -21.89 -22.37 13.11
N ARG A 32 -20.83 -23.06 12.70
CA ARG A 32 -20.93 -24.10 11.69
C ARG A 32 -21.83 -25.24 12.16
N VAL A 33 -22.59 -25.81 11.23
CA VAL A 33 -23.31 -27.06 11.44
C VAL A 33 -22.36 -28.19 11.04
N GLY A 34 -21.61 -28.70 12.01
CA GLY A 34 -20.47 -29.59 11.77
C GLY A 34 -19.32 -28.84 11.08
N SER A 35 -18.91 -29.27 9.89
CA SER A 35 -17.86 -28.63 9.08
C SER A 35 -18.39 -27.70 7.98
N LYS A 36 -19.70 -27.48 7.92
CA LYS A 36 -20.37 -26.73 6.84
C LYS A 36 -21.05 -25.46 7.36
N ILE A 37 -21.18 -24.49 6.46
CA ILE A 37 -21.84 -23.21 6.70
C ILE A 37 -23.34 -23.35 6.47
N ASP A 38 -24.15 -22.92 7.43
CA ASP A 38 -25.58 -22.68 7.20
C ASP A 38 -25.76 -21.36 6.47
N VAL A 39 -26.03 -21.47 5.16
CA VAL A 39 -26.16 -20.35 4.23
C VAL A 39 -27.24 -19.38 4.70
N ILE A 40 -28.37 -19.88 5.18
CA ILE A 40 -29.52 -19.06 5.53
C ILE A 40 -29.22 -18.23 6.78
N ALA A 41 -28.65 -18.87 7.80
CA ALA A 41 -28.27 -18.19 9.04
C ALA A 41 -27.16 -17.16 8.80
N CYS A 42 -26.15 -17.51 8.00
CA CYS A 42 -25.03 -16.63 7.70
C CYS A 42 -25.44 -15.44 6.83
N ASP A 43 -26.27 -15.64 5.80
CA ASP A 43 -26.76 -14.54 4.97
C ASP A 43 -27.67 -13.59 5.77
N ALA A 44 -28.52 -14.13 6.65
CA ALA A 44 -29.35 -13.31 7.55
C ALA A 44 -28.54 -12.53 8.59
N TYR A 45 -27.37 -13.05 8.99
CA TYR A 45 -26.43 -12.33 9.84
C TYR A 45 -25.71 -11.23 9.04
N LEU A 46 -25.14 -11.57 7.88
CA LEU A 46 -24.38 -10.66 7.03
C LEU A 46 -25.24 -9.54 6.44
N SER A 47 -26.52 -9.78 6.17
CA SER A 47 -27.44 -8.77 5.65
C SER A 47 -27.63 -7.59 6.61
N ARG A 48 -27.46 -7.80 7.92
CA ARG A 48 -27.52 -6.73 8.93
C ARG A 48 -26.36 -5.74 8.82
N PHE A 49 -25.25 -6.16 8.22
CA PHE A 49 -24.04 -5.37 8.03
C PHE A 49 -23.85 -4.91 6.59
N ARG A 50 -24.68 -5.40 5.66
CA ARG A 50 -24.77 -4.92 4.28
C ARG A 50 -25.78 -3.80 4.25
N ASP A 51 -25.36 -2.59 4.61
CA ASP A 51 -26.18 -1.42 4.36
C ASP A 51 -26.26 -1.19 2.84
N SER A 52 -27.48 -1.29 2.29
CA SER A 52 -27.75 -1.06 0.87
C SER A 52 -27.48 0.38 0.43
N HIS A 53 -27.34 1.29 1.40
CA HIS A 53 -26.97 2.68 1.19
C HIS A 53 -25.48 2.94 1.48
N ASP A 54 -24.68 1.91 1.82
CA ASP A 54 -23.24 2.04 1.96
C ASP A 54 -22.62 2.32 0.57
N PRO A 55 -22.00 3.51 0.35
CA PRO A 55 -21.37 3.84 -0.92
C PRO A 55 -20.27 2.85 -1.32
N ARG A 56 -19.68 2.11 -0.36
CA ARG A 56 -18.69 1.06 -0.62
C ARG A 56 -19.28 -0.14 -1.37
N ALA A 57 -20.58 -0.42 -1.21
CA ALA A 57 -21.26 -1.51 -1.91
C ALA A 57 -21.54 -1.16 -3.39
N GLN A 58 -21.65 0.12 -3.73
CA GLN A 58 -21.84 0.59 -5.11
C GLN A 58 -20.52 0.66 -5.90
N ASN A 59 -19.41 0.99 -5.23
CA ASN A 59 -18.08 1.02 -5.83
C ASN A 59 -17.62 -0.34 -6.40
N ALA A 60 -18.19 -1.46 -5.93
CA ALA A 60 -17.92 -2.80 -6.45
C ALA A 60 -18.55 -3.10 -7.83
N LYS A 61 -19.55 -2.32 -8.28
CA LYS A 61 -20.28 -2.58 -9.53
C LYS A 61 -19.87 -1.70 -10.71
N SER A 62 -19.15 -0.60 -10.46
CA SER A 62 -18.87 0.42 -11.46
C SER A 62 -17.40 0.80 -11.42
N LYS A 63 -16.54 0.05 -12.12
CA LYS A 63 -15.35 0.60 -12.76
C LYS A 63 -14.78 -0.39 -13.78
N PRO A 64 -14.77 -0.03 -15.08
CA PRO A 64 -13.83 -0.62 -16.03
C PRO A 64 -12.40 -0.26 -15.59
N ALA A 65 -11.45 -1.17 -15.82
CA ALA A 65 -10.04 -0.98 -15.51
C ALA A 65 -9.53 0.38 -16.04
N PRO A 66 -8.79 1.18 -15.26
CA PRO A 66 -8.26 2.44 -15.74
C PRO A 66 -7.16 2.19 -16.77
N ALA A 67 -7.17 3.01 -17.82
CA ALA A 67 -6.17 3.00 -18.89
C ALA A 67 -4.82 3.48 -18.36
N LYS A 68 -3.75 2.78 -18.74
CA LYS A 68 -2.35 3.13 -18.47
C LYS A 68 -2.08 4.59 -18.86
N GLY A 69 -1.85 5.44 -17.86
CA GLY A 69 -1.45 6.84 -18.02
C GLY A 69 -0.08 6.96 -18.67
N LYS A 70 0.09 8.00 -19.48
CA LYS A 70 1.25 8.23 -20.36
C LYS A 70 2.54 8.53 -19.58
N VAL A 71 3.57 7.75 -19.88
CA VAL A 71 4.97 7.98 -19.47
C VAL A 71 5.66 8.96 -20.44
N LYS A 72 6.23 10.05 -19.90
CA LYS A 72 7.35 10.85 -20.46
C LYS A 72 7.98 11.62 -19.28
N ALA A 73 9.29 11.79 -19.13
CA ALA A 73 10.50 11.24 -19.75
C ALA A 73 11.64 11.40 -18.72
N GLY A 74 12.54 10.42 -18.62
CA GLY A 74 13.71 10.40 -17.70
C GLY A 74 13.80 9.16 -16.79
N THR A 75 12.77 8.30 -16.82
CA THR A 75 12.49 7.20 -15.89
C THR A 75 13.09 5.86 -16.32
N LYS A 76 14.42 5.74 -16.35
CA LYS A 76 15.05 4.41 -16.42
C LYS A 76 15.54 4.04 -15.03
N LEU A 77 15.03 2.93 -14.48
CA LEU A 77 15.60 2.31 -13.30
C LEU A 77 17.00 1.80 -13.64
N VAL A 78 17.94 2.12 -12.76
CA VAL A 78 19.35 1.72 -12.84
C VAL A 78 19.70 1.10 -11.49
N GLU A 79 20.33 -0.07 -11.53
CA GLU A 79 20.96 -0.62 -10.34
C GLU A 79 22.21 0.20 -10.02
N MET A 80 22.26 0.75 -8.80
CA MET A 80 23.39 1.47 -8.26
C MET A 80 23.73 0.92 -6.88
N SER A 81 25.01 0.93 -6.51
CA SER A 81 25.43 0.61 -5.15
C SER A 81 25.01 1.71 -4.18
N VAL A 82 24.80 1.37 -2.90
CA VAL A 82 24.50 2.36 -1.85
C VAL A 82 25.60 3.44 -1.78
N ALA A 83 26.87 3.08 -2.00
CA ALA A 83 27.97 4.03 -2.05
C ALA A 83 27.82 5.05 -3.20
N GLU A 84 27.47 4.60 -4.41
CA GLU A 84 27.22 5.48 -5.55
C GLU A 84 26.00 6.36 -5.33
N ILE A 85 24.95 5.84 -4.70
CA ILE A 85 23.75 6.60 -4.36
C ILE A 85 24.09 7.70 -3.35
N ARG A 86 24.85 7.39 -2.29
CA ARG A 86 25.31 8.41 -1.32
C ARG A 86 26.10 9.52 -2.00
N GLN A 87 27.08 9.16 -2.84
CA GLN A 87 27.87 10.15 -3.57
C GLN A 87 26.98 11.04 -4.45
N HIS A 88 25.98 10.45 -5.13
CA HIS A 88 25.05 11.21 -5.95
C HIS A 88 24.17 12.16 -5.12
N LEU A 89 23.76 11.76 -3.91
CA LEU A 89 22.99 12.60 -2.99
C LEU A 89 23.82 13.79 -2.51
N ASP A 90 25.09 13.57 -2.19
CA ASP A 90 26.02 14.64 -1.80
C ASP A 90 26.23 15.67 -2.93
N ASP A 91 26.28 15.20 -4.18
CA ASP A 91 26.39 16.07 -5.36
C ASP A 91 25.10 16.88 -5.64
N CYS A 92 23.98 16.53 -5.00
CA CYS A 92 22.67 17.15 -5.20
C CYS A 92 22.16 17.96 -4.00
N ILE A 93 23.00 18.23 -2.99
CA ILE A 93 22.61 18.98 -1.79
C ILE A 93 22.00 20.34 -2.18
N GLY A 94 20.87 20.68 -1.54
CA GLY A 94 20.16 21.95 -1.73
C GLY A 94 19.33 22.05 -3.01
N GLN A 95 19.38 21.07 -3.92
CA GLN A 95 18.62 21.13 -5.18
C GLN A 95 17.10 20.99 -4.99
N ALA A 96 16.65 20.43 -3.86
CA ALA A 96 15.24 20.27 -3.52
C ALA A 96 14.71 21.31 -2.51
N ALA A 97 15.54 22.26 -2.07
CA ALA A 97 15.22 23.15 -0.94
C ALA A 97 14.01 24.07 -1.18
N GLU A 98 13.77 24.48 -2.42
CA GLU A 98 12.61 25.32 -2.79
C GLU A 98 11.43 24.51 -3.35
N MET A 99 11.54 23.18 -3.39
CA MET A 99 10.51 22.32 -3.98
C MET A 99 9.33 22.18 -3.02
N ASP A 100 8.11 22.14 -3.57
CA ASP A 100 6.90 21.88 -2.78
C ASP A 100 7.00 20.51 -2.08
N ALA A 101 6.51 20.43 -0.85
CA ALA A 101 6.67 19.22 -0.03
C ALA A 101 5.95 18.01 -0.64
N ASP A 102 4.75 18.21 -1.19
CA ASP A 102 3.97 17.13 -1.80
C ASP A 102 4.60 16.69 -3.14
N GLU A 103 5.10 17.65 -3.91
CA GLU A 103 5.88 17.38 -5.11
C GLU A 103 7.16 16.58 -4.79
N ARG A 104 7.88 16.98 -3.73
CA ARG A 104 9.08 16.28 -3.25
C ARG A 104 8.78 14.85 -2.83
N ALA A 105 7.71 14.64 -2.07
CA ALA A 105 7.28 13.32 -1.65
C ALA A 105 6.98 12.40 -2.85
N ALA A 106 6.28 12.92 -3.86
CA ALA A 106 5.97 12.16 -5.08
C ALA A 106 7.23 11.82 -5.89
N MET A 107 8.16 12.77 -6.02
CA MET A 107 9.44 12.55 -6.73
C MET A 107 10.33 11.57 -5.97
N ALA A 108 10.41 11.66 -4.64
CA ALA A 108 11.17 10.77 -3.77
C ALA A 108 10.67 9.33 -3.87
N ALA A 109 9.35 9.10 -3.75
CA ALA A 109 8.76 7.77 -3.90
C ALA A 109 9.07 7.18 -5.28
N LYS A 110 8.93 7.99 -6.33
CA LYS A 110 9.23 7.57 -7.70
C LYS A 110 10.70 7.29 -7.95
N ALA A 111 11.61 7.99 -7.26
CA ALA A 111 13.05 7.78 -7.38
C ALA A 111 13.47 6.37 -6.96
N VAL A 112 12.70 5.72 -6.08
CA VAL A 112 12.99 4.42 -5.47
C VAL A 112 11.96 3.34 -5.86
N ASP A 113 11.22 3.59 -6.94
CA ASP A 113 10.13 2.72 -7.46
C ASP A 113 9.05 2.35 -6.44
N LEU A 114 8.74 3.26 -5.50
CA LEU A 114 7.62 3.12 -4.58
C LEU A 114 6.38 3.88 -5.07
N TYR A 115 5.22 3.29 -4.77
CA TYR A 115 3.92 3.89 -5.02
C TYR A 115 3.48 4.73 -3.83
N LEU A 116 3.24 6.01 -4.10
CA LEU A 116 2.68 6.95 -3.14
C LEU A 116 1.15 7.01 -3.31
N SER A 117 0.42 6.87 -2.21
CA SER A 117 -1.04 7.02 -2.17
C SER A 117 -1.49 7.78 -0.94
N GLU A 118 -2.69 8.36 -0.98
CA GLU A 118 -3.29 9.01 0.19
C GLU A 118 -4.25 8.05 0.91
N GLY A 119 -4.10 7.97 2.23
CA GLY A 119 -5.04 7.27 3.10
C GLY A 119 -6.29 8.12 3.35
N PRO A 120 -7.50 7.53 3.40
CA PRO A 120 -8.71 8.26 3.75
C PRO A 120 -8.63 8.76 5.20
N ASP A 121 -9.04 10.00 5.46
CA ASP A 121 -9.29 10.48 6.82
C ASP A 121 -10.65 9.96 7.30
N ASN A 122 -10.62 8.98 8.20
CA ASN A 122 -11.81 8.30 8.70
C ASN A 122 -11.60 7.92 10.17
N ARG A 123 -11.50 8.94 11.02
CA ARG A 123 -11.28 8.78 12.47
C ARG A 123 -12.43 7.99 13.12
N PRO A 124 -12.14 7.13 14.10
CA PRO A 124 -10.83 6.93 14.76
C PRO A 124 -9.94 5.88 14.07
N VAL A 125 -10.33 5.36 12.90
CA VAL A 125 -9.70 4.18 12.28
C VAL A 125 -8.49 4.56 11.44
N THR A 126 -8.57 5.65 10.68
CA THR A 126 -7.46 6.19 9.89
C THR A 126 -7.41 7.70 10.06
N PHE A 127 -6.20 8.25 10.09
CA PHE A 127 -5.97 9.67 10.39
C PHE A 127 -5.61 10.51 9.16
N GLY A 128 -5.80 9.96 7.95
CA GLY A 128 -5.36 10.58 6.69
C GLY A 128 -3.84 10.51 6.50
N GLY A 129 -3.34 11.16 5.44
CA GLY A 129 -1.90 11.27 5.13
C GLY A 129 -1.41 10.32 4.05
N TYR A 130 -0.11 10.33 3.79
CA TYR A 130 0.52 9.54 2.73
C TYR A 130 0.81 8.10 3.14
N ARG A 131 0.89 7.21 2.15
CA ARG A 131 1.25 5.81 2.29
C ARG A 131 2.16 5.42 1.17
N LEU A 132 3.25 4.75 1.50
CA LEU A 132 4.18 4.18 0.54
C LEU A 132 3.92 2.68 0.40
N SER A 133 4.01 2.16 -0.81
CA SER A 133 3.91 0.73 -1.07
C SER A 133 4.80 0.31 -2.23
N ILE A 134 5.31 -0.91 -2.19
CA ILE A 134 6.01 -1.55 -3.31
C ILE A 134 5.06 -1.94 -4.46
N VAL A 135 3.74 -1.83 -4.27
CA VAL A 135 2.72 -2.14 -5.30
C VAL A 135 1.69 -1.00 -5.42
N GLU A 136 1.20 -0.77 -6.64
CA GLU A 136 0.28 0.33 -6.99
C GLU A 136 -1.02 0.33 -6.19
N THR A 137 -1.52 -0.84 -5.80
CA THR A 137 -2.73 -0.95 -4.98
C THR A 137 -2.64 -2.21 -4.12
N PRO A 138 -2.24 -2.12 -2.84
CA PRO A 138 -2.20 -3.28 -1.98
C PRO A 138 -3.62 -3.78 -1.72
N GLU A 139 -3.99 -4.93 -2.30
CA GLU A 139 -5.30 -5.55 -2.10
C GLU A 139 -5.48 -6.09 -0.67
N ARG A 140 -4.37 -6.38 0.05
CA ARG A 140 -4.31 -6.83 1.46
C ARG A 140 -2.94 -6.52 2.08
N GLU A 141 -2.91 -6.39 3.41
CA GLU A 141 -1.71 -6.16 4.24
C GLU A 141 -0.77 -7.38 4.37
N VAL A 142 -1.15 -8.57 3.88
CA VAL A 142 -0.37 -9.79 4.13
C VAL A 142 0.83 -9.86 3.20
N GLY A 143 2.01 -9.54 3.73
CA GLY A 143 3.31 -9.72 3.07
C GLY A 143 3.74 -8.58 2.14
N GLN A 144 3.10 -7.41 2.24
CA GLN A 144 3.46 -6.20 1.50
C GLN A 144 4.02 -5.16 2.47
N ILE A 145 5.09 -4.47 2.09
CA ILE A 145 5.64 -3.36 2.87
C ILE A 145 4.77 -2.14 2.56
N ILE A 146 4.11 -1.60 3.59
CA ILE A 146 3.34 -0.36 3.54
C ILE A 146 3.83 0.54 4.67
N ALA A 147 4.53 1.63 4.34
CA ALA A 147 4.85 2.65 5.33
C ALA A 147 3.65 3.60 5.49
N GLY A 148 3.35 4.01 6.72
CA GLY A 148 2.21 4.90 7.03
C GLY A 148 0.86 4.22 7.32
N GLY A 149 0.79 2.92 7.60
CA GLY A 149 -0.43 2.11 7.79
C GLY A 149 -1.74 2.85 8.20
N ALA A 150 -2.10 2.81 9.49
CA ALA A 150 -3.30 3.50 10.01
C ALA A 150 -3.10 5.00 10.23
N PHE A 151 -1.84 5.40 10.47
CA PHE A 151 -1.39 6.77 10.64
C PHE A 151 -0.56 7.11 9.41
N GLY A 152 -1.17 7.79 8.43
CA GLY A 152 -0.45 8.19 7.21
C GLY A 152 0.77 9.05 7.54
N LEU A 153 1.73 9.01 6.64
CA LEU A 153 2.96 9.79 6.68
C LEU A 153 2.69 11.25 6.30
N SER A 154 3.45 12.18 6.86
CA SER A 154 3.57 13.52 6.26
C SER A 154 4.44 13.47 4.99
N ALA A 155 4.42 14.55 4.20
CA ALA A 155 5.29 14.66 3.02
C ALA A 155 6.78 14.51 3.35
N VAL A 156 7.21 15.05 4.49
CA VAL A 156 8.60 14.94 4.97
C VAL A 156 8.93 13.51 5.38
N ASP A 157 8.00 12.85 6.09
CA ASP A 157 8.19 11.45 6.49
C ASP A 157 8.29 10.53 5.27
N VAL A 158 7.57 10.82 4.18
CA VAL A 158 7.70 10.07 2.91
C VAL A 158 9.13 10.13 2.37
N VAL A 159 9.73 11.32 2.34
CA VAL A 159 11.11 11.50 1.85
C VAL A 159 12.09 10.73 2.75
N PHE A 160 11.91 10.82 4.07
CA PHE A 160 12.72 10.11 5.04
C PHE A 160 12.63 8.59 4.87
N GLU A 161 11.41 8.04 4.75
CA GLU A 161 11.19 6.60 4.56
C GLU A 161 11.76 6.10 3.23
N CYS A 162 11.67 6.90 2.15
CA CYS A 162 12.29 6.53 0.87
C CYS A 162 13.82 6.53 0.95
N LEU A 163 14.41 7.47 1.70
CA LEU A 163 15.85 7.54 1.93
C LEU A 163 16.32 6.35 2.77
N ASP A 164 15.61 6.04 3.86
CA ASP A 164 15.90 4.91 4.75
C ASP A 164 15.78 3.57 4.00
N TYR A 165 14.71 3.40 3.21
CA TYR A 165 14.51 2.22 2.36
C TYR A 165 15.67 2.00 1.39
N THR A 166 16.25 3.08 0.87
CA THR A 166 17.34 3.02 -0.11
C THR A 166 18.70 2.77 0.54
N LEU A 167 18.99 3.43 1.66
CA LEU A 167 20.31 3.45 2.28
C LEU A 167 20.50 2.40 3.38
N THR A 168 19.42 1.76 3.84
CA THR A 168 19.51 0.69 4.84
C THR A 168 20.27 -0.50 4.30
N LEU A 169 21.26 -0.95 5.08
CA LEU A 169 22.06 -2.14 4.82
C LEU A 169 21.59 -3.30 5.70
N MET A 170 21.56 -4.49 5.12
CA MET A 170 21.43 -5.74 5.86
C MET A 170 22.77 -6.08 6.55
N SER A 171 22.73 -6.97 7.56
CA SER A 171 23.91 -7.31 8.37
C SER A 171 25.08 -7.91 7.59
N ASP A 172 24.83 -8.44 6.40
CA ASP A 172 25.78 -9.07 5.50
C ASP A 172 26.12 -8.21 4.26
N GLU A 173 25.57 -7.00 4.16
CA GLU A 173 25.79 -6.07 3.06
C GLU A 173 26.87 -5.01 3.39
N THR A 174 27.59 -4.53 2.37
CA THR A 174 28.43 -3.31 2.46
C THR A 174 27.92 -2.26 1.49
N GLU A 175 28.25 -0.98 1.71
CA GLU A 175 27.79 0.10 0.83
C GLU A 175 28.24 -0.08 -0.63
N GLU A 176 29.41 -0.69 -0.88
CA GLU A 176 29.92 -0.90 -2.24
C GLU A 176 29.25 -2.08 -2.95
N THR A 177 28.60 -2.98 -2.21
CA THR A 177 28.06 -4.25 -2.75
C THR A 177 26.54 -4.33 -2.69
N ALA A 178 25.90 -3.53 -1.83
CA ALA A 178 24.45 -3.42 -1.74
C ALA A 178 23.90 -2.67 -2.94
N MET A 179 23.31 -3.38 -3.89
CA MET A 179 22.68 -2.81 -5.08
C MET A 179 21.22 -2.45 -4.79
N ARG A 180 20.78 -1.29 -5.30
CA ARG A 180 19.39 -0.81 -5.24
C ARG A 180 18.96 -0.30 -6.60
N GLU A 181 17.71 -0.57 -6.98
CA GLU A 181 17.12 -0.02 -8.20
C GLU A 181 16.59 1.38 -7.92
N VAL A 182 17.17 2.38 -8.58
CA VAL A 182 16.78 3.78 -8.43
C VAL A 182 16.66 4.49 -9.78
N ILE A 183 16.02 5.65 -9.80
CA ILE A 183 16.00 6.56 -10.94
C ILE A 183 16.97 7.71 -10.63
N PRO A 184 18.21 7.69 -11.18
CA PRO A 184 19.25 8.65 -10.79
C PRO A 184 18.85 10.12 -10.97
N SER A 185 18.09 10.39 -12.04
CA SER A 185 17.60 11.73 -12.37
C SER A 185 16.61 12.31 -11.34
N LEU A 186 16.09 11.50 -10.41
CA LEU A 186 15.17 11.91 -9.36
C LEU A 186 15.79 11.83 -7.95
N LEU A 187 17.03 11.35 -7.81
CA LEU A 187 17.69 11.20 -6.50
C LEU A 187 17.84 12.52 -5.75
N TYR A 188 17.92 13.65 -6.46
CA TYR A 188 17.95 14.99 -5.85
C TYR A 188 16.77 15.25 -4.91
N ALA A 189 15.61 14.61 -5.12
CA ALA A 189 14.43 14.76 -4.26
C ALA A 189 14.62 14.14 -2.86
N LEU A 190 15.52 13.15 -2.75
CA LEU A 190 15.93 12.49 -1.50
C LEU A 190 17.12 13.20 -0.83
N GLY A 191 17.79 14.09 -1.55
CA GLY A 191 18.98 14.80 -1.08
C GLY A 191 18.67 15.69 0.12
N ASN A 192 19.71 15.99 0.91
CA ASN A 192 19.57 16.94 2.00
C ASN A 192 19.47 18.38 1.46
N ASP A 193 18.81 19.24 2.22
CA ASP A 193 18.73 20.67 1.87
C ASP A 193 19.93 21.46 2.40
N GLU A 194 20.71 20.87 3.32
CA GLU A 194 21.87 21.47 4.02
C GLU A 194 23.11 20.56 4.02
#